data_AF-Q5CQP8-F1
#
_entry.id   AF-Q5CQP8-F1
#
_cell.length_a   1.000
_cell.length_b   1.000
_cell.length_c   1.000
_cell.angle_alpha   90.00
_cell.angle_beta   90.00
_cell.angle_gamma   90.00
#
_symmetry.space_group_name_H-M   'P 1'
#
loop_
_entity.id
_entity.type
_entity.pdbx_description
1 polymer ?
#
loop_
_entity_poly.entity_id
_entity_poly.type
_entity_poly.pdbx_seq_one_letter_code
_entity_poly.pdbx_strand_id
1 'polypeptide(L)'
;MLDINYKNVLSIGDQLFPELELRPFLINLPLNKNENTRDGIKKKIYRSFSYKIEEYRKELNIFMNEDNVFNLIFDNIESLDENILRGFSQIIDLNDKDSNTVEDVIGLLNDPNICGFIFIIAKPIHIEEPGKTLNFKPILGAVIELVDDNERAIRMMFCKRRFPYSISEMLIRLSIGRVFIHALKWNYDDGSKKRKSSNKLVSILDEHIQFFPIPAYNILIKEMNMSPHWELSTKKIAHSDSFKAKCPCYKFSKLEESRKFWGISESRYISTIKSNPQIFGSLINLSDFSNCDLFKHVQNNLKHNEIISNESSSSISNIDSPSSSISKKRRVT
;
A
#
# COMPACT_ATOMS: atom_id res chain seq x y z
N MET A 1 5.53 -18.41 -15.29
CA MET A 1 4.11 -18.04 -15.41
C MET A 1 3.70 -17.33 -14.13
N LEU A 2 3.26 -16.07 -14.16
CA LEU A 2 2.72 -15.43 -12.94
C LEU A 2 1.41 -16.12 -12.56
N ASP A 3 1.26 -16.50 -11.29
CA ASP A 3 -0.01 -16.97 -10.73
C ASP A 3 -1.14 -15.99 -11.12
N ILE A 4 -2.25 -16.53 -11.64
CA ILE A 4 -3.41 -15.75 -12.07
C ILE A 4 -3.95 -14.86 -10.95
N ASN A 5 -3.84 -15.30 -9.70
CA ASN A 5 -4.26 -14.54 -8.53
C ASN A 5 -3.41 -13.27 -8.36
N TYR A 6 -2.10 -13.36 -8.60
CA TYR A 6 -1.21 -12.20 -8.58
C TYR A 6 -1.49 -11.25 -9.74
N LYS A 7 -1.79 -11.76 -10.93
CA LYS A 7 -2.09 -10.91 -12.08
C LYS A 7 -3.29 -9.99 -11.83
N ASN A 8 -4.36 -10.51 -11.23
CA ASN A 8 -5.57 -9.74 -10.97
C ASN A 8 -5.33 -8.60 -9.97
N VAL A 9 -4.52 -8.83 -8.95
CA VAL A 9 -4.15 -7.78 -7.98
C VAL A 9 -3.28 -6.72 -8.65
N LEU A 10 -2.32 -7.13 -9.48
CA LEU A 10 -1.42 -6.20 -10.16
C LEU A 10 -2.13 -5.36 -11.22
N SER A 11 -3.08 -5.93 -11.97
CA SER A 11 -3.75 -5.25 -13.07
C SER A 11 -4.52 -4.01 -12.64
N ILE A 12 -5.07 -4.00 -11.43
CA ILE A 12 -5.81 -2.84 -10.89
C ILE A 12 -4.86 -1.63 -10.78
N GLY A 13 -3.69 -1.82 -10.14
CA GLY A 13 -2.70 -0.76 -10.03
C GLY A 13 -2.08 -0.37 -11.37
N ASP A 14 -1.85 -1.35 -12.25
CA ASP A 14 -1.29 -1.10 -13.59
C ASP A 14 -2.26 -0.28 -14.48
N GLN A 15 -3.58 -0.35 -14.23
CA GLN A 15 -4.59 0.49 -14.87
C GLN A 15 -4.73 1.87 -14.19
N LEU A 16 -4.83 1.91 -12.85
CA LEU A 16 -5.12 3.15 -12.13
C LEU A 16 -3.92 4.08 -12.01
N PHE A 17 -2.70 3.57 -11.80
CA PHE A 17 -1.55 4.45 -11.56
C PHE A 17 -1.27 5.39 -12.73
N PRO A 18 -1.25 4.96 -14.01
CA PRO A 18 -1.09 5.87 -15.14
C PRO A 18 -2.13 6.99 -15.19
N GLU A 19 -3.42 6.66 -14.97
CA GLU A 19 -4.53 7.63 -14.96
C GLU A 19 -4.41 8.66 -13.83
N LEU A 20 -3.86 8.24 -12.69
CA LEU A 20 -3.56 9.12 -11.55
C LEU A 20 -2.23 9.90 -11.71
N GLU A 21 -1.54 9.73 -12.85
CA GLU A 21 -0.17 10.20 -13.11
C GLU A 21 0.83 9.71 -12.06
N LEU A 22 0.63 8.50 -11.57
CA LEU A 22 1.50 7.84 -10.60
C LEU A 22 2.38 6.83 -11.31
N ARG A 23 3.63 6.75 -10.88
CA ARG A 23 4.60 5.79 -11.40
C ARG A 23 5.18 4.94 -10.27
N PRO A 24 5.09 3.60 -10.36
CA PRO A 24 5.77 2.71 -9.45
C PRO A 24 7.25 2.58 -9.83
N PHE A 25 8.09 2.52 -8.81
CA PHE A 25 9.54 2.30 -8.88
C PHE A 25 9.90 1.16 -7.92
N LEU A 26 10.84 0.33 -8.35
CA LEU A 26 11.41 -0.74 -7.56
C LEU A 26 12.93 -0.52 -7.53
N ILE A 27 13.46 -0.22 -6.36
CA ILE A 27 14.87 0.10 -6.16
C ILE A 27 15.49 -1.06 -5.39
N ASN A 28 16.46 -1.74 -5.98
CA ASN A 28 17.11 -2.86 -5.33
C ASN A 28 18.02 -2.38 -4.20
N LEU A 29 18.12 -3.17 -3.15
CA LEU A 29 19.08 -3.00 -2.06
C LEU A 29 20.26 -3.99 -2.27
N PRO A 30 21.50 -3.60 -1.91
CA PRO A 30 21.89 -2.33 -1.30
C PRO A 30 21.74 -1.14 -2.27
N LEU A 31 21.53 0.05 -1.71
CA LEU A 31 21.44 1.27 -2.52
C LEU A 31 22.75 1.50 -3.30
N ASN A 32 22.63 2.07 -4.50
CA ASN A 32 23.79 2.42 -5.33
C ASN A 32 24.79 3.29 -4.54
N LYS A 33 26.08 3.12 -4.81
CA LYS A 33 27.20 3.84 -4.21
C LYS A 33 27.19 5.36 -4.46
N ASN A 34 26.33 5.87 -5.34
CA ASN A 34 26.15 7.32 -5.48
C ASN A 34 25.60 7.92 -4.17
N GLU A 35 26.46 8.60 -3.43
CA GLU A 35 26.17 9.12 -2.09
C GLU A 35 24.99 10.10 -2.10
N ASN A 36 24.92 11.00 -3.08
CA ASN A 36 23.83 11.98 -3.17
C ASN A 36 22.47 11.31 -3.35
N THR A 37 22.38 10.29 -4.21
CA THR A 37 21.13 9.54 -4.42
C THR A 37 20.76 8.72 -3.18
N ARG A 38 21.73 8.03 -2.60
CA ARG A 38 21.57 7.21 -1.39
C ARG A 38 21.07 8.06 -0.21
N ASP A 39 21.73 9.19 0.04
CA ASP A 39 21.42 10.08 1.16
C ASP A 39 20.09 10.81 0.92
N GLY A 40 19.78 11.15 -0.33
CA GLY A 40 18.48 11.67 -0.73
C GLY A 40 17.33 10.69 -0.45
N ILE A 41 17.51 9.39 -0.73
CA ILE A 41 16.52 8.34 -0.42
C ILE A 41 16.36 8.19 1.09
N LYS A 42 17.46 8.05 1.84
CA LYS A 42 17.43 7.92 3.32
C LYS A 42 16.71 9.10 3.97
N LYS A 43 17.04 10.34 3.56
CA LYS A 43 16.40 11.55 4.07
C LYS A 43 14.90 11.59 3.76
N LYS A 44 14.47 11.09 2.59
CA LYS A 44 13.04 11.00 2.26
C LYS A 44 12.33 9.97 3.13
N ILE A 45 12.93 8.79 3.32
CA ILE A 45 12.41 7.72 4.19
C ILE A 45 12.30 8.20 5.63
N TYR A 46 13.36 8.82 6.16
CA TYR A 46 13.35 9.41 7.51
C TYR A 46 12.20 10.42 7.70
N ARG A 47 12.03 11.34 6.74
CA ARG A 47 10.93 12.32 6.76
C ARG A 47 9.53 11.70 6.58
N SER A 48 9.48 10.45 6.17
CA SER A 48 8.26 9.71 5.86
C SER A 48 7.76 8.84 7.01
N PHE A 49 8.53 8.67 8.09
CA PHE A 49 8.03 8.01 9.30
C PHE A 49 6.76 8.69 9.78
N SER A 50 5.75 7.93 10.20
CA SER A 50 4.49 8.52 10.66
C SER A 50 4.49 8.65 12.18
N TYR A 51 3.44 9.28 12.70
CA TYR A 51 3.17 9.30 14.13
C TYR A 51 2.88 7.88 14.65
N LYS A 52 3.20 7.62 15.92
CA LYS A 52 3.02 6.30 16.52
C LYS A 52 1.55 5.98 16.69
N ILE A 53 1.14 4.78 16.30
CA ILE A 53 -0.28 4.37 16.30
C ILE A 53 -0.89 4.40 17.71
N GLU A 54 -0.17 4.00 18.77
CA GLU A 54 -0.70 4.11 20.13
C GLU A 54 -0.95 5.56 20.54
N GLU A 55 -0.04 6.46 20.18
CA GLU A 55 -0.17 7.88 20.51
C GLU A 55 -1.35 8.50 19.76
N TYR A 56 -1.49 8.17 18.47
CA TYR A 56 -2.65 8.54 17.67
C TYR A 56 -3.98 8.09 18.31
N ARG A 57 -4.03 6.83 18.78
CA ARG A 57 -5.23 6.28 19.45
C ARG A 57 -5.53 7.00 20.76
N LYS A 58 -4.50 7.30 21.56
CA LYS A 58 -4.67 8.05 22.81
C LYS A 58 -5.26 9.42 22.55
N GLU A 59 -4.73 10.14 21.56
CA GLU A 59 -5.23 11.47 21.19
C GLU A 59 -6.67 11.41 20.71
N LEU A 60 -7.02 10.47 19.82
CA LEU A 60 -8.41 10.27 19.40
C LEU A 60 -9.35 9.96 20.58
N ASN A 61 -8.92 9.14 21.52
CA ASN A 61 -9.72 8.82 22.71
C ASN A 61 -9.87 10.05 23.63
N ILE A 62 -8.90 10.96 23.69
CA ILE A 62 -9.03 12.23 24.41
C ILE A 62 -10.06 13.15 23.74
N PHE A 63 -10.23 13.06 22.42
CA PHE A 63 -11.19 13.87 21.67
C PHE A 63 -12.63 13.32 21.65
N MET A 64 -12.90 12.12 22.20
CA MET A 64 -14.23 11.50 22.17
C MET A 64 -14.64 10.96 23.55
N ASN A 65 -15.78 11.45 24.07
CA ASN A 65 -16.35 11.12 25.39
C ASN A 65 -16.44 9.60 25.66
N GLU A 66 -16.17 9.21 26.91
CA GLU A 66 -15.53 7.94 27.31
C GLU A 66 -16.33 6.63 27.23
N ASP A 67 -17.61 6.60 26.83
CA ASP A 67 -18.44 5.45 27.25
C ASP A 67 -18.80 4.36 26.21
N ASN A 68 -18.49 4.44 24.91
CA ASN A 68 -18.82 3.33 23.99
C ASN A 68 -18.12 3.34 22.61
N VAL A 69 -16.78 3.30 22.58
CA VAL A 69 -16.05 3.77 21.37
C VAL A 69 -15.26 2.68 20.63
N PHE A 70 -14.82 1.60 21.29
CA PHE A 70 -13.88 0.65 20.67
C PHE A 70 -14.43 -0.13 19.46
N ASN A 71 -15.74 -0.36 19.40
CA ASN A 71 -16.38 -0.98 18.23
C ASN A 71 -16.86 0.08 17.21
N LEU A 72 -17.17 1.31 17.64
CA LEU A 72 -17.67 2.36 16.75
C LEU A 72 -16.59 3.01 15.88
N ILE A 73 -15.34 3.08 16.36
CA ILE A 73 -14.22 3.65 15.59
C ILE A 73 -13.96 2.84 14.32
N PHE A 74 -14.02 1.50 14.38
CA PHE A 74 -13.70 0.68 13.21
C PHE A 74 -14.79 0.73 12.14
N ASP A 75 -16.05 0.88 12.55
CA ASP A 75 -17.17 0.96 11.62
C ASP A 75 -17.41 2.39 11.08
N ASN A 76 -16.83 3.44 11.69
CA ASN A 76 -17.08 4.84 11.30
C ASN A 76 -15.81 5.66 10.96
N ILE A 77 -14.65 5.04 10.71
CA ILE A 77 -13.42 5.76 10.29
C ILE A 77 -13.64 6.60 9.02
N GLU A 78 -14.62 6.26 8.17
CA GLU A 78 -15.03 7.08 7.01
C GLU A 78 -15.56 8.47 7.40
N SER A 79 -15.99 8.66 8.66
CA SER A 79 -16.53 9.93 9.18
C SER A 79 -15.51 10.81 9.91
N LEU A 80 -14.25 10.37 10.06
CA LEU A 80 -13.24 11.16 10.75
C LEU A 80 -12.86 12.40 9.94
N ASP A 81 -12.90 13.58 10.58
CA ASP A 81 -12.51 14.85 9.95
C ASP A 81 -11.08 14.76 9.39
N GLU A 82 -10.94 15.00 8.08
CA GLU A 82 -9.65 15.02 7.40
C GLU A 82 -8.65 16.01 8.03
N ASN A 83 -9.13 17.07 8.68
CA ASN A 83 -8.29 18.07 9.34
C ASN A 83 -7.63 17.51 10.60
N ILE A 84 -8.33 16.66 11.34
CA ILE A 84 -7.80 15.98 12.53
C ILE A 84 -6.66 15.04 12.11
N LEU A 85 -6.88 14.23 11.08
CA LEU A 85 -5.88 13.34 10.49
C LEU A 85 -4.63 14.08 9.96
N ARG A 86 -4.82 15.28 9.39
CA ARG A 86 -3.72 16.13 8.93
C ARG A 86 -2.97 16.81 10.08
N GLY A 87 -3.61 17.10 11.22
CA GLY A 87 -2.98 17.71 12.39
C GLY A 87 -1.88 16.84 13.00
N PHE A 88 -2.12 15.54 13.11
CA PHE A 88 -1.17 14.55 13.62
C PHE A 88 0.05 14.32 12.74
N SER A 89 0.09 14.95 11.55
CA SER A 89 1.22 14.83 10.64
C SER A 89 2.41 15.73 10.98
N GLN A 90 2.31 16.62 11.97
CA GLN A 90 3.22 17.77 12.06
C GLN A 90 4.22 17.80 13.22
N ILE A 91 4.18 16.92 14.20
CA ILE A 91 5.18 16.92 15.28
C ILE A 91 5.55 15.48 15.61
N ILE A 92 6.85 15.19 15.64
CA ILE A 92 7.34 13.92 16.16
C ILE A 92 8.41 14.26 17.21
N ASP A 93 7.99 14.37 18.46
CA ASP A 93 8.90 14.30 19.59
C ASP A 93 9.01 12.82 19.98
N LEU A 94 9.93 12.10 19.32
CA LEU A 94 10.18 10.69 19.65
C LEU A 94 10.93 10.61 20.98
N ASN A 95 10.53 9.66 21.83
CA ASN A 95 11.40 9.21 22.92
C ASN A 95 12.63 8.47 22.36
N ASP A 96 13.62 8.21 23.22
CA ASP A 96 14.88 7.58 22.81
C ASP A 96 14.69 6.21 22.16
N LYS A 97 13.77 5.38 22.68
CA LYS A 97 13.50 4.04 22.14
C LYS A 97 12.93 4.09 20.72
N ASP A 98 11.96 4.97 20.52
CA ASP A 98 11.29 5.15 19.23
C ASP A 98 12.25 5.80 18.22
N SER A 99 13.09 6.74 18.66
CA SER A 99 14.19 7.31 17.85
C SER A 99 15.18 6.25 17.40
N ASN A 100 15.62 5.37 18.30
CA ASN A 100 16.52 4.27 17.98
C ASN A 100 15.90 3.32 16.96
N THR A 101 14.61 3.03 17.07
CA THR A 101 13.91 2.17 16.09
C THR A 101 13.90 2.79 14.69
N VAL A 102 13.67 4.11 14.60
CA VAL A 102 13.74 4.85 13.33
C VAL A 102 15.15 4.84 12.76
N GLU A 103 16.15 5.13 13.59
CA GLU A 103 17.56 5.11 13.20
C GLU A 103 18.03 3.73 12.78
N ASP A 104 17.55 2.65 13.41
CA ASP A 104 17.86 1.27 13.01
C ASP A 104 17.38 0.98 11.58
N VAL A 105 16.17 1.40 11.24
CA VAL A 105 15.63 1.24 9.87
C VAL A 105 16.41 2.08 8.86
N ILE A 106 16.87 3.28 9.23
CA ILE A 106 17.70 4.11 8.35
C ILE A 106 19.13 3.53 8.23
N GLY A 107 19.68 3.04 9.35
CA GLY A 107 20.98 2.39 9.45
C GLY A 107 21.04 1.14 8.57
N LEU A 108 19.95 0.37 8.52
CA LEU A 108 19.77 -0.78 7.64
C LEU A 108 20.03 -0.45 6.16
N LEU A 109 19.65 0.75 5.70
CA LEU A 109 19.88 1.19 4.32
C LEU A 109 21.35 1.51 4.01
N ASN A 110 22.21 1.55 5.03
CA ASN A 110 23.67 1.70 4.88
C ASN A 110 24.40 0.35 4.89
N ASP A 111 23.75 -0.75 5.27
CA ASP A 111 24.37 -2.06 5.27
C ASP A 111 24.72 -2.46 3.82
N PRO A 112 26.00 -2.71 3.48
CA PRO A 112 26.37 -3.16 2.14
C PRO A 112 25.89 -4.59 1.82
N ASN A 113 25.50 -5.37 2.83
CA ASN A 113 25.09 -6.77 2.69
C ASN A 113 23.56 -6.96 2.70
N ILE A 114 22.80 -5.90 2.92
CA ILE A 114 21.34 -5.96 2.87
C ILE A 114 20.87 -6.51 1.51
N CYS A 115 19.96 -7.48 1.57
CA CYS A 115 19.21 -7.94 0.40
C CYS A 115 17.79 -7.44 0.51
N GLY A 116 17.25 -6.86 -0.55
CA GLY A 116 15.93 -6.23 -0.43
C GLY A 116 15.56 -5.36 -1.61
N PHE A 117 14.46 -4.65 -1.42
CA PHE A 117 14.07 -3.58 -2.32
C PHE A 117 13.28 -2.50 -1.58
N ILE A 118 13.31 -1.31 -2.16
CA ILE A 118 12.41 -0.22 -1.82
C ILE A 118 11.38 -0.12 -2.95
N PHE A 119 10.11 -0.28 -2.60
CA PHE A 119 9.01 -0.01 -3.50
C PHE A 119 8.55 1.43 -3.28
N ILE A 120 8.43 2.22 -4.34
CA ILE A 120 8.01 3.63 -4.27
C ILE A 120 6.94 3.86 -5.32
N ILE A 121 5.87 4.55 -4.98
CA ILE A 121 5.02 5.19 -5.98
C ILE A 121 5.25 6.69 -5.88
N ALA A 122 5.46 7.32 -7.04
CA ALA A 122 5.78 8.74 -7.12
C ALA A 122 4.98 9.43 -8.21
N LYS A 123 4.68 10.71 -7.98
CA LYS A 123 4.08 11.61 -8.97
C LYS A 123 5.19 12.39 -9.68
N PRO A 124 5.14 12.57 -11.01
CA PRO A 124 6.08 13.43 -11.71
C PRO A 124 5.94 14.87 -11.22
N ILE A 125 7.06 15.57 -11.19
CA ILE A 125 7.15 17.01 -10.96
C ILE A 125 7.29 17.62 -12.34
N HIS A 126 6.20 18.17 -12.87
CA HIS A 126 6.24 18.94 -14.11
C HIS A 126 6.94 20.26 -13.83
N ILE A 127 8.20 20.36 -14.27
CA ILE A 127 8.93 21.62 -14.32
C ILE A 127 8.87 22.07 -15.78
N GLU A 128 8.38 23.28 -16.03
CA GLU A 128 8.21 23.88 -17.36
C GLU A 128 9.56 24.27 -18.02
N GLU A 129 10.53 23.36 -18.00
CA GLU A 129 11.84 23.61 -18.61
C GLU A 129 12.18 22.51 -19.64
N PRO A 130 12.17 22.84 -20.95
CA PRO A 130 12.53 21.88 -22.00
C PRO A 130 13.99 21.42 -21.84
N GLY A 131 14.20 20.10 -21.86
CA GLY A 131 15.54 19.48 -21.78
C GLY A 131 15.96 19.01 -20.38
N LYS A 132 15.20 19.29 -19.32
CA LYS A 132 15.47 18.73 -17.98
C LYS A 132 14.86 17.34 -17.80
N THR A 133 15.58 16.48 -17.07
CA THR A 133 15.08 15.16 -16.65
C THR A 133 13.84 15.30 -15.77
N LEU A 134 12.79 14.53 -16.07
CA LEU A 134 11.55 14.50 -15.30
C LEU A 134 11.85 14.07 -13.85
N ASN A 135 11.59 14.97 -12.90
CA ASN A 135 11.77 14.68 -11.48
C ASN A 135 10.54 13.97 -10.91
N PHE A 136 10.73 13.17 -9.87
CA PHE A 136 9.64 12.43 -9.21
C PHE A 136 9.58 12.73 -7.72
N LYS A 137 8.36 12.94 -7.23
CA LYS A 137 8.06 13.11 -5.81
C LYS A 137 7.41 11.84 -5.25
N PRO A 138 8.07 11.11 -4.34
CA PRO A 138 7.46 9.98 -3.66
C PRO A 138 6.18 10.41 -2.95
N ILE A 139 5.13 9.62 -3.16
CA ILE A 139 3.84 9.79 -2.49
C ILE A 139 3.57 8.68 -1.47
N LEU A 140 4.15 7.51 -1.68
CA LEU A 140 4.08 6.36 -0.80
C LEU A 140 5.25 5.42 -1.11
N GLY A 141 5.51 4.51 -0.21
CA GLY A 141 6.49 3.46 -0.45
C GLY A 141 6.61 2.48 0.71
N ALA A 142 7.45 1.49 0.51
CA ALA A 142 7.78 0.48 1.49
C ALA A 142 9.25 0.06 1.36
N VAL A 143 9.88 -0.27 2.49
CA VAL A 143 11.22 -0.86 2.55
C VAL A 143 11.05 -2.34 2.92
N ILE A 144 11.56 -3.21 2.06
CA ILE A 144 11.47 -4.66 2.21
C ILE A 144 12.89 -5.20 2.28
N GLU A 145 13.16 -5.96 3.34
CA GLU A 145 14.38 -6.75 3.48
C GLU A 145 14.05 -8.22 3.25
N LEU A 146 14.89 -8.91 2.50
CA LEU A 146 14.91 -10.36 2.47
C LEU A 146 15.88 -10.83 3.54
N VAL A 147 15.33 -11.30 4.65
CA VAL A 147 16.11 -11.70 5.83
C VAL A 147 16.81 -13.03 5.56
N ASP A 148 16.07 -13.97 4.95
CA ASP A 148 16.57 -15.26 4.50
C ASP A 148 15.74 -15.79 3.30
N ASP A 149 15.94 -17.06 2.95
CA ASP A 149 15.20 -17.74 1.87
C ASP A 149 13.67 -17.74 2.07
N ASN A 150 13.21 -17.70 3.31
CA ASN A 150 11.82 -17.86 3.73
C ASN A 150 11.17 -16.52 4.12
N GLU A 151 11.90 -15.61 4.75
CA GLU A 151 11.34 -14.40 5.37
C GLU A 151 11.62 -13.13 4.55
N ARG A 152 10.56 -12.34 4.35
CA ARG A 152 10.61 -10.98 3.82
C ARG A 152 10.03 -10.02 4.84
N ALA A 153 10.90 -9.23 5.47
CA ALA A 153 10.51 -8.28 6.50
C ALA A 153 10.15 -6.93 5.87
N ILE A 154 8.94 -6.44 6.12
CA ILE A 154 8.59 -5.04 5.83
C ILE A 154 9.15 -4.21 6.97
N ARG A 155 10.20 -3.43 6.68
CA ARG A 155 10.86 -2.57 7.65
C ARG A 155 10.15 -1.23 7.80
N MET A 156 9.52 -0.76 6.73
CA MET A 156 8.80 0.50 6.73
C MET A 156 7.70 0.50 5.67
N MET A 157 6.60 1.20 5.96
CA MET A 157 5.69 1.73 4.96
C MET A 157 5.45 3.20 5.23
N PHE A 158 5.25 3.97 4.17
CA PHE A 158 4.88 5.38 4.30
C PHE A 158 3.90 5.81 3.23
N CYS A 159 3.13 6.84 3.55
CA CYS A 159 2.27 7.55 2.63
C CYS A 159 2.36 9.04 2.95
N LYS A 160 2.17 9.88 1.93
CA LYS A 160 2.25 11.33 2.07
C LYS A 160 1.17 11.80 3.06
N ARG A 161 1.61 12.33 4.19
CA ARG A 161 0.76 12.66 5.34
C ARG A 161 -0.37 13.70 5.07
N ARG A 162 -0.31 14.43 3.94
CA ARG A 162 -1.33 15.42 3.57
C ARG A 162 -2.52 14.83 2.81
N PHE A 163 -2.48 13.54 2.49
CA PHE A 163 -3.63 12.92 1.85
C PHE A 163 -4.80 12.77 2.83
N PRO A 164 -6.04 12.92 2.34
CA PRO A 164 -7.20 12.37 3.02
C PRO A 164 -6.99 10.91 3.43
N TYR A 165 -7.66 10.46 4.48
CA TYR A 165 -7.57 9.06 4.90
C TYR A 165 -8.07 8.11 3.81
N SER A 166 -9.23 8.38 3.22
CA SER A 166 -9.82 7.59 2.13
C SER A 166 -8.86 7.41 0.95
N ILE A 167 -8.23 8.50 0.51
CA ILE A 167 -7.22 8.49 -0.55
C ILE A 167 -5.97 7.71 -0.12
N SER A 168 -5.49 7.93 1.11
CA SER A 168 -4.33 7.21 1.64
C SER A 168 -4.58 5.71 1.71
N GLU A 169 -5.75 5.32 2.18
CA GLU A 169 -6.19 3.94 2.29
C GLU A 169 -6.23 3.27 0.92
N MET A 170 -6.91 3.86 -0.06
CA MET A 170 -6.97 3.32 -1.42
C MET A 170 -5.58 3.11 -2.02
N LEU A 171 -4.70 4.12 -1.91
CA LEU A 171 -3.32 4.02 -2.41
C LEU A 171 -2.51 2.95 -1.66
N ILE A 172 -2.69 2.83 -0.34
CA ILE A 172 -2.02 1.83 0.49
C ILE A 172 -2.53 0.42 0.15
N ARG A 173 -3.84 0.21 -0.07
CA ARG A 173 -4.41 -1.09 -0.49
C ARG A 173 -3.77 -1.61 -1.78
N LEU A 174 -3.72 -0.75 -2.80
CA LEU A 174 -3.07 -1.06 -4.09
C LEU A 174 -1.58 -1.37 -3.89
N SER A 175 -0.92 -0.63 -2.99
CA SER A 175 0.51 -0.76 -2.74
C SER A 175 0.86 -2.03 -1.96
N ILE A 176 0.11 -2.39 -0.92
CA ILE A 176 0.33 -3.61 -0.12
C ILE A 176 0.22 -4.83 -1.03
N GLY A 177 -0.80 -4.90 -1.88
CA GLY A 177 -0.95 -5.99 -2.84
C GLY A 177 0.31 -6.16 -3.70
N ARG A 178 0.80 -5.05 -4.26
CA ARG A 178 1.99 -5.06 -5.12
C ARG A 178 3.28 -5.39 -4.35
N VAL A 179 3.47 -4.82 -3.16
CA VAL A 179 4.62 -5.06 -2.28
C VAL A 179 4.72 -6.54 -1.91
N PHE A 180 3.63 -7.15 -1.45
CA PHE A 180 3.60 -8.55 -1.07
C PHE A 180 3.92 -9.46 -2.25
N ILE A 181 3.30 -9.20 -3.42
CA ILE A 181 3.57 -9.99 -4.63
C ILE A 181 5.03 -9.91 -5.04
N HIS A 182 5.64 -8.71 -5.01
CA HIS A 182 7.07 -8.55 -5.30
C HIS A 182 7.94 -9.27 -4.28
N ALA A 183 7.66 -9.12 -2.98
CA ALA A 183 8.40 -9.77 -1.91
C ALA A 183 8.38 -11.31 -2.01
N LEU A 184 7.20 -11.88 -2.24
CA LEU A 184 7.01 -13.33 -2.35
C LEU A 184 7.58 -13.89 -3.66
N LYS A 185 7.61 -13.11 -4.74
CA LYS A 185 8.29 -13.51 -5.99
C LYS A 185 9.80 -13.41 -5.90
N TRP A 186 10.31 -12.51 -5.07
CA TRP A 186 11.74 -12.34 -4.90
C TRP A 186 12.34 -13.59 -4.25
N ASN A 187 13.42 -14.08 -4.84
CA ASN A 187 14.21 -15.17 -4.27
C ASN A 187 15.46 -14.54 -3.67
N TYR A 188 15.75 -14.93 -2.43
CA TYR A 188 17.03 -14.59 -1.83
C TYR A 188 18.14 -15.24 -2.67
N ASP A 189 19.17 -14.48 -2.98
CA ASP A 189 20.33 -14.96 -3.73
C ASP A 189 21.55 -14.76 -2.85
N ASP A 190 21.86 -15.80 -2.06
CA ASP A 190 23.02 -15.85 -1.17
C ASP A 190 24.29 -16.36 -1.88
N GLY A 191 24.27 -16.47 -3.21
CA GLY A 191 25.36 -17.05 -3.99
C GLY A 191 25.44 -18.58 -3.91
N SER A 192 24.60 -19.24 -3.13
CA SER A 192 24.47 -20.69 -3.11
C SER A 192 23.43 -21.16 -4.14
N LYS A 193 23.59 -22.38 -4.69
CA LYS A 193 22.74 -22.90 -5.79
C LYS A 193 21.25 -22.92 -5.39
N LYS A 194 20.51 -21.85 -5.77
CA LYS A 194 19.05 -21.69 -5.90
C LYS A 194 18.23 -22.79 -5.21
N ARG A 195 18.12 -22.75 -3.88
CA ARG A 195 17.04 -23.45 -3.19
C ARG A 195 15.78 -22.59 -3.31
N LYS A 196 14.83 -23.04 -4.13
CA LYS A 196 13.48 -22.46 -4.09
C LYS A 196 12.85 -22.81 -2.76
N SER A 197 12.72 -21.86 -1.85
CA SER A 197 11.88 -22.05 -0.66
C SER A 197 10.42 -22.23 -1.08
N SER A 198 9.78 -23.29 -0.58
CA SER A 198 8.35 -23.53 -0.74
C SER A 198 7.50 -22.80 0.30
N ASN A 199 8.13 -22.25 1.35
CA ASN A 199 7.46 -21.77 2.55
C ASN A 199 7.83 -20.30 2.82
N LYS A 200 7.54 -19.45 1.84
CA LYS A 200 7.79 -18.02 1.96
C LYS A 200 6.77 -17.37 2.90
N LEU A 201 7.21 -16.36 3.64
CA LEU A 201 6.37 -15.53 4.48
C LEU A 201 6.79 -14.06 4.40
N VAL A 202 5.85 -13.19 4.74
CA VAL A 202 6.09 -11.77 4.96
C VAL A 202 5.88 -11.48 6.45
N SER A 203 6.82 -10.74 7.03
CA SER A 203 6.83 -10.40 8.45
C SER A 203 6.95 -8.89 8.68
N ILE A 204 6.54 -8.44 9.86
CA ILE A 204 6.68 -7.06 10.32
C ILE A 204 6.94 -7.08 11.82
N LEU A 205 8.02 -6.46 12.27
CA LEU A 205 8.26 -6.29 13.70
C LEU A 205 7.22 -5.36 14.31
N ASP A 206 6.77 -5.65 15.53
CA ASP A 206 5.76 -4.83 16.23
C ASP A 206 6.26 -3.39 16.42
N GLU A 207 7.56 -3.23 16.69
CA GLU A 207 8.25 -1.95 16.83
C GLU A 207 8.30 -1.15 15.51
N HIS A 208 8.17 -1.81 14.35
CA HIS A 208 8.12 -1.12 13.06
C HIS A 208 6.69 -0.75 12.69
N ILE A 209 5.74 -1.67 12.88
CA ILE A 209 4.37 -1.47 12.41
C ILE A 209 3.66 -0.32 13.12
N GLN A 210 4.05 0.00 14.35
CA GLN A 210 3.55 1.16 15.10
C GLN A 210 3.81 2.51 14.39
N PHE A 211 4.77 2.58 13.47
CA PHE A 211 5.08 3.80 12.69
C PHE A 211 4.48 3.80 11.27
N PHE A 212 3.75 2.73 10.90
CA PHE A 212 3.13 2.67 9.58
C PHE A 212 1.92 3.60 9.55
N PRO A 213 1.54 4.14 8.38
CA PRO A 213 0.28 4.85 8.24
C PRO A 213 -0.89 3.99 8.76
N ILE A 214 -1.85 4.62 9.44
CA ILE A 214 -3.01 3.92 10.03
C ILE A 214 -3.73 3.00 9.04
N PRO A 215 -3.99 3.40 7.76
CA PRO A 215 -4.60 2.48 6.81
C PRO A 215 -3.77 1.22 6.61
N ALA A 216 -2.43 1.32 6.55
CA ALA A 216 -1.57 0.16 6.37
C ALA A 216 -1.67 -0.80 7.56
N TYR A 217 -1.67 -0.29 8.78
CA TYR A 217 -1.89 -1.11 9.97
C TYR A 217 -3.25 -1.82 9.93
N ASN A 218 -4.33 -1.11 9.58
CA ASN A 218 -5.67 -1.68 9.51
C ASN A 218 -5.75 -2.82 8.49
N ILE A 219 -5.23 -2.58 7.29
CA ILE A 219 -5.21 -3.57 6.21
C ILE A 219 -4.38 -4.80 6.62
N LEU A 220 -3.16 -4.60 7.13
CA LEU A 220 -2.24 -5.68 7.45
C LEU A 220 -2.71 -6.51 8.66
N ILE A 221 -3.12 -5.86 9.74
CA ILE A 221 -3.42 -6.54 11.00
C ILE A 221 -4.87 -6.98 11.10
N LYS A 222 -5.83 -6.14 10.68
CA LYS A 222 -7.26 -6.44 10.87
C LYS A 222 -7.88 -7.18 9.70
N GLU A 223 -7.57 -6.77 8.48
CA GLU A 223 -8.23 -7.32 7.30
C GLU A 223 -7.48 -8.54 6.77
N MET A 224 -6.16 -8.42 6.55
CA MET A 224 -5.31 -9.53 6.17
C MET A 224 -5.08 -10.53 7.30
N ASN A 225 -5.37 -10.12 8.55
CA ASN A 225 -5.21 -10.95 9.74
C ASN A 225 -3.80 -11.54 9.87
N MET A 226 -2.76 -10.71 9.70
CA MET A 226 -1.39 -11.14 10.00
C MET A 226 -1.32 -11.62 11.46
N SER A 227 -0.81 -12.83 11.67
CA SER A 227 -0.83 -13.48 12.97
C SER A 227 0.30 -12.94 13.87
N PRO A 228 0.03 -12.65 15.16
CA PRO A 228 1.07 -12.24 16.08
C PRO A 228 1.91 -13.43 16.53
N HIS A 229 3.22 -13.22 16.56
CA HIS A 229 4.23 -14.20 16.93
C HIS A 229 5.27 -13.58 17.87
N TRP A 230 5.99 -14.44 18.59
CA TRP A 230 7.01 -14.05 19.56
C TRP A 230 8.25 -14.88 19.39
N GLU A 231 9.37 -14.21 19.19
CA GLU A 231 10.69 -14.80 19.03
C GLU A 231 11.58 -14.52 20.24
N LEU A 232 12.53 -15.40 20.48
CA LEU A 232 13.58 -15.25 21.49
C LEU A 232 14.92 -15.27 20.77
N SER A 233 15.79 -14.30 21.04
CA SER A 233 17.13 -14.23 20.44
C SER A 233 17.97 -15.49 20.68
N THR A 234 17.70 -16.19 21.77
CA THR A 234 18.45 -17.38 22.21
C THR A 234 17.86 -18.70 21.69
N LYS A 235 16.66 -18.69 21.11
CA LYS A 235 15.93 -19.93 20.82
C LYS A 235 15.08 -19.85 19.56
N LYS A 236 15.31 -20.79 18.64
CA LYS A 236 14.42 -21.03 17.51
C LYS A 236 13.08 -21.56 17.99
N ILE A 237 12.00 -20.91 17.58
CA ILE A 237 10.63 -21.26 17.91
C ILE A 237 9.90 -21.65 16.64
N ALA A 238 9.12 -22.73 16.70
CA ALA A 238 8.24 -23.10 15.61
C ALA A 238 6.98 -22.23 15.66
N HIS A 239 6.64 -21.63 14.52
CA HIS A 239 5.45 -20.81 14.36
C HIS A 239 4.39 -21.51 13.51
N SER A 240 3.13 -21.31 13.88
CA SER A 240 1.97 -21.78 13.12
C SER A 240 1.21 -20.58 12.59
N ASP A 241 1.08 -20.49 11.28
CA ASP A 241 0.38 -19.40 10.62
C ASP A 241 -1.13 -19.72 10.49
N SER A 242 -1.83 -19.76 11.63
CA SER A 242 -3.28 -19.92 11.69
C SER A 242 -3.90 -18.64 12.23
N PHE A 243 -4.93 -18.11 11.57
CA PHE A 243 -5.73 -17.01 12.11
C PHE A 243 -6.84 -17.49 13.05
N LYS A 244 -7.15 -18.80 13.03
CA LYS A 244 -8.22 -19.39 13.87
C LYS A 244 -7.72 -19.77 15.26
N ALA A 245 -6.42 -19.98 15.43
CA ALA A 245 -5.83 -20.45 16.67
C ALA A 245 -4.57 -19.65 17.00
N LYS A 246 -4.36 -19.38 18.29
CA LYS A 246 -3.14 -18.72 18.77
C LYS A 246 -1.93 -19.62 18.50
N CYS A 247 -0.84 -19.01 18.03
CA CYS A 247 0.41 -19.72 17.81
C CYS A 247 0.99 -20.24 19.13
N PRO A 248 1.64 -21.42 19.17
CA PRO A 248 2.29 -21.95 20.37
C PRO A 248 3.35 -21.02 21.00
N CYS A 249 3.92 -20.10 20.21
CA CYS A 249 4.86 -19.10 20.70
C CYS A 249 4.22 -18.06 21.63
N TYR A 250 2.89 -17.96 21.68
CA TYR A 250 2.17 -17.02 22.55
C TYR A 250 2.53 -17.18 24.04
N LYS A 251 2.95 -18.37 24.47
CA LYS A 251 3.42 -18.61 25.84
C LYS A 251 4.62 -17.75 26.23
N PHE A 252 5.38 -17.25 25.26
CA PHE A 252 6.53 -16.38 25.48
C PHE A 252 6.16 -14.89 25.52
N SER A 253 4.89 -14.53 25.29
CA SER A 253 4.44 -13.13 25.15
C SER A 253 4.68 -12.22 26.35
N LYS A 254 4.95 -12.81 27.53
CA LYS A 254 5.20 -12.08 28.77
C LYS A 254 6.70 -12.02 29.14
N LEU A 255 7.56 -12.64 28.33
CA LEU A 255 9.01 -12.59 28.57
C LEU A 255 9.56 -11.28 28.04
N GLU A 256 10.41 -10.62 28.84
CA GLU A 256 10.98 -9.31 28.52
C GLU A 256 11.90 -9.39 27.29
N GLU A 257 12.63 -10.50 27.16
CA GLU A 257 13.50 -10.78 26.03
C GLU A 257 12.75 -11.25 24.76
N SER A 258 11.41 -11.41 24.84
CA SER A 258 10.62 -11.80 23.68
C SER A 258 10.34 -10.62 22.77
N ARG A 259 10.59 -10.80 21.48
CA ARG A 259 10.26 -9.82 20.45
C ARG A 259 9.00 -10.23 19.71
N LYS A 260 8.03 -9.32 19.65
CA LYS A 260 6.79 -9.53 18.91
C LYS A 260 6.96 -9.16 17.44
N PHE A 261 6.40 -9.99 16.57
CA PHE A 261 6.28 -9.71 15.14
C PHE A 261 4.94 -10.22 14.61
N TRP A 262 4.55 -9.71 13.45
CA TRP A 262 3.34 -10.08 12.73
C TRP A 262 3.75 -10.82 11.47
N GLY A 263 3.13 -11.95 11.16
CA GLY A 263 3.50 -12.79 10.03
C GLY A 263 2.31 -13.28 9.22
N ILE A 264 2.55 -13.52 7.93
CA ILE A 264 1.64 -14.25 7.04
C ILE A 264 2.44 -15.00 5.98
N SER A 265 2.12 -16.28 5.79
CA SER A 265 2.70 -17.15 4.77
C SER A 265 2.15 -16.82 3.38
N GLU A 266 2.90 -17.20 2.35
CA GLU A 266 2.46 -17.08 0.95
C GLU A 266 1.12 -17.78 0.69
N SER A 267 0.94 -18.98 1.25
CA SER A 267 -0.30 -19.75 1.07
C SER A 267 -1.51 -19.04 1.67
N ARG A 268 -1.36 -18.46 2.87
CA ARG A 268 -2.41 -17.63 3.49
C ARG A 268 -2.65 -16.34 2.71
N TYR A 269 -1.60 -15.67 2.26
CA TYR A 269 -1.74 -14.47 1.44
C TYR A 269 -2.52 -14.74 0.14
N ILE A 270 -2.19 -15.83 -0.58
CA ILE A 270 -2.93 -16.27 -1.77
C ILE A 270 -4.39 -16.59 -1.43
N SER A 271 -4.64 -17.25 -0.30
CA SER A 271 -6.02 -17.50 0.17
C SER A 271 -6.78 -16.20 0.41
N THR A 272 -6.15 -15.20 1.04
CA THR A 272 -6.75 -13.89 1.29
C THR A 272 -7.11 -13.17 -0.01
N ILE A 273 -6.22 -13.17 -1.01
CA ILE A 273 -6.50 -12.59 -2.34
C ILE A 273 -7.74 -13.25 -2.96
N LYS A 274 -7.84 -14.58 -2.89
CA LYS A 274 -8.95 -15.34 -3.48
C LYS A 274 -10.28 -15.08 -2.78
N SER A 275 -10.27 -15.03 -1.45
CA SER A 275 -11.49 -14.89 -0.65
C SER A 275 -11.99 -13.44 -0.58
N ASN A 276 -11.08 -12.46 -0.62
CA ASN A 276 -11.42 -11.05 -0.48
C ASN A 276 -10.51 -10.16 -1.36
N PRO A 277 -10.74 -10.15 -2.69
CA PRO A 277 -9.94 -9.34 -3.62
C PRO A 277 -10.07 -7.83 -3.38
N GLN A 278 -11.12 -7.39 -2.68
CA GLN A 278 -11.39 -5.97 -2.38
C GLN A 278 -10.34 -5.36 -1.46
N ILE A 279 -9.71 -6.18 -0.60
CA ILE A 279 -8.60 -5.74 0.27
C ILE A 279 -7.49 -5.07 -0.54
N PHE A 280 -7.26 -5.54 -1.77
CA PHE A 280 -6.22 -5.04 -2.67
C PHE A 280 -6.77 -4.18 -3.80
N GLY A 281 -7.94 -3.57 -3.58
CA GLY A 281 -8.44 -2.48 -4.41
C GLY A 281 -9.30 -2.89 -5.60
N SER A 282 -9.85 -4.11 -5.63
CA SER A 282 -10.67 -4.55 -6.78
C SER A 282 -11.94 -3.73 -7.04
N LEU A 283 -12.35 -2.90 -6.08
CA LEU A 283 -13.49 -1.98 -6.21
C LEU A 283 -13.06 -0.52 -6.38
N ILE A 284 -11.76 -0.22 -6.34
CA ILE A 284 -11.25 1.14 -6.46
C ILE A 284 -11.29 1.54 -7.93
N ASN A 285 -11.88 2.69 -8.20
CA ASN A 285 -12.01 3.27 -9.52
C ASN A 285 -11.41 4.68 -9.57
N LEU A 286 -11.26 5.19 -10.80
CA LEU A 286 -10.69 6.52 -11.02
C LEU A 286 -11.54 7.64 -10.38
N SER A 287 -12.87 7.49 -10.35
CA SER A 287 -13.81 8.43 -9.73
C SER A 287 -13.55 8.68 -8.25
N ASP A 288 -13.02 7.68 -7.54
CA ASP A 288 -12.81 7.75 -6.09
C ASP A 288 -11.72 8.77 -5.72
N PHE A 289 -10.88 9.16 -6.69
CA PHE A 289 -9.83 10.16 -6.53
C PHE A 289 -10.26 11.58 -6.93
N SER A 290 -11.46 11.76 -7.48
CA SER A 290 -11.92 13.03 -8.07
C SER A 290 -12.00 14.20 -7.09
N ASN A 291 -12.23 13.92 -5.80
CA ASN A 291 -12.32 14.93 -4.74
C ASN A 291 -10.96 15.32 -4.13
N CYS A 292 -9.87 14.69 -4.55
CA CYS A 292 -8.55 14.97 -4.02
C CYS A 292 -7.85 16.06 -4.85
N ASP A 293 -7.45 17.15 -4.19
CA ASP A 293 -6.74 18.27 -4.83
C ASP A 293 -5.46 17.85 -5.59
N LEU A 294 -4.83 16.74 -5.21
CA LEU A 294 -3.63 16.24 -5.89
C LEU A 294 -3.94 15.61 -7.26
N PHE A 295 -5.19 15.21 -7.47
CA PHE A 295 -5.69 14.51 -8.65
C PHE A 295 -6.75 15.34 -9.38
N LYS A 296 -6.71 16.68 -9.30
CA LYS A 296 -7.65 17.59 -9.99
C LYS A 296 -7.77 17.34 -11.48
N HIS A 297 -6.71 16.88 -12.14
CA HIS A 297 -6.73 16.52 -13.55
C HIS A 297 -7.75 15.41 -13.83
N VAL A 298 -7.94 14.47 -12.90
CA VAL A 298 -8.97 13.42 -12.96
C VAL A 298 -10.37 14.04 -13.00
N GLN A 299 -10.65 15.01 -12.12
CA GLN A 299 -11.93 15.69 -12.09
C GLN A 299 -12.23 16.40 -13.43
N ASN A 300 -11.23 17.04 -14.03
CA ASN A 300 -11.36 17.73 -15.30
C ASN A 300 -11.63 16.74 -16.45
N ASN A 301 -10.93 15.61 -16.48
CA ASN A 301 -11.10 14.57 -17.51
C ASN A 301 -12.47 13.89 -17.42
N LEU A 302 -12.95 13.61 -16.20
CA LEU A 302 -14.29 13.03 -15.99
C LEU A 302 -15.40 13.98 -16.48
N LYS A 303 -15.31 15.27 -16.14
CA LYS A 303 -16.26 16.29 -16.62
C LYS A 303 -16.25 16.41 -18.14
N HIS A 304 -15.06 16.36 -18.77
CA HIS A 304 -14.97 16.46 -20.22
C HIS A 304 -15.61 15.25 -20.92
N ASN A 305 -15.41 14.05 -20.39
CA ASN A 305 -16.03 12.83 -20.93
C ASN A 305 -17.56 12.81 -20.76
N GLU A 306 -18.08 13.32 -19.65
CA GLU A 306 -19.53 13.49 -19.45
C GLU A 306 -20.15 14.44 -20.50
N ILE A 307 -19.49 15.57 -20.79
CA ILE A 307 -19.94 16.53 -21.82
C ILE A 307 -19.98 15.86 -23.19
N ILE A 308 -18.93 15.13 -23.58
CA ILE A 308 -18.86 14.41 -24.86
C ILE A 308 -19.95 13.33 -24.96
N SER A 309 -20.21 12.60 -23.86
CA SER A 309 -21.27 11.58 -23.82
C SER A 309 -22.69 12.17 -23.94
N ASN A 310 -22.91 13.37 -23.40
CA ASN A 310 -24.17 14.09 -23.50
C ASN A 310 -24.36 14.73 -24.90
N GLU A 311 -23.29 15.24 -25.51
CA GLU A 311 -23.33 15.75 -26.88
C GLU A 311 -23.58 14.62 -27.90
N SER A 312 -22.89 13.48 -27.73
CA SER A 312 -23.09 12.30 -28.60
C SER A 312 -24.47 11.65 -28.46
N SER A 313 -25.04 11.59 -27.24
CA SER A 313 -26.42 11.11 -27.04
C SER A 313 -27.48 12.11 -27.53
N SER A 314 -27.22 13.42 -27.47
CA SER A 314 -28.11 14.44 -28.05
C SER A 314 -28.08 14.50 -29.59
N SER A 315 -27.05 13.95 -30.21
CA SER A 315 -26.89 13.94 -31.68
C SER A 315 -27.55 12.74 -32.39
N ILE A 316 -28.16 11.81 -31.65
CA ILE A 316 -28.80 10.59 -32.21
C ILE A 316 -30.33 10.73 -32.37
N SER A 317 -30.96 11.83 -31.92
CA SER A 317 -32.43 11.96 -31.95
C SER A 317 -33.04 12.59 -33.22
N ASN A 318 -32.27 12.87 -34.27
CA ASN A 318 -32.82 13.43 -35.53
C ASN A 318 -32.43 12.57 -36.75
N ILE A 319 -33.04 11.40 -36.89
CA ILE A 319 -33.24 10.80 -38.21
C ILE A 319 -34.75 10.74 -38.43
N ASP A 320 -35.27 11.87 -38.92
CA ASP A 320 -36.60 11.93 -39.53
C ASP A 320 -36.66 10.92 -40.67
N SER A 321 -37.57 9.96 -40.54
CA SER A 321 -37.92 9.03 -41.60
C SER A 321 -38.78 9.77 -42.63
N PRO A 322 -38.39 9.88 -43.91
CA PRO A 322 -39.32 10.39 -44.91
C PRO A 322 -40.35 9.30 -45.23
N SER A 323 -41.61 9.67 -45.05
CA SER A 323 -42.79 8.92 -45.43
C SER A 323 -43.14 9.12 -46.91
N SER A 324 -43.98 8.20 -47.42
CA SER A 324 -44.65 8.15 -48.74
C SER A 324 -43.81 7.58 -49.91
N SER A 325 -44.31 6.73 -50.83
CA SER A 325 -45.65 6.15 -51.05
C SER A 325 -45.56 5.04 -52.13
N ILE A 326 -46.24 3.91 -51.87
CA ILE A 326 -47.11 3.12 -52.77
C ILE A 326 -46.84 3.14 -54.30
N SER A 327 -46.53 1.96 -54.88
CA SER A 327 -47.44 1.28 -55.83
C SER A 327 -46.98 -0.14 -56.19
N LYS A 328 -47.94 -1.07 -56.20
CA LYS A 328 -47.82 -2.48 -56.63
C LYS A 328 -48.23 -2.63 -58.11
N LYS A 329 -47.71 -3.72 -58.72
CA LYS A 329 -48.12 -4.47 -59.94
C LYS A 329 -47.19 -4.21 -61.14
N ARG A 330 -46.57 -5.23 -61.76
CA ARG A 330 -47.21 -6.28 -62.56
C ARG A 330 -46.23 -7.43 -62.87
N ARG A 331 -46.82 -8.54 -63.31
CA ARG A 331 -46.27 -9.88 -63.60
C ARG A 331 -46.24 -10.08 -65.12
N VAL A 332 -45.43 -11.05 -65.60
CA VAL A 332 -45.39 -11.65 -66.96
C VAL A 332 -44.73 -10.73 -68.00
N THR A 333 -43.68 -11.11 -68.74
CA THR A 333 -43.38 -12.37 -69.47
C THR A 333 -42.00 -12.94 -69.18
#